data_AF-E1ZXR4-F1
#
_entry.id   AF-E1ZXR4-F1
#
_cell.length_a   1.000
_cell.length_b   1.000
_cell.length_c   1.000
_cell.angle_alpha   90.00
_cell.angle_beta   90.00
_cell.angle_gamma   90.00
#
_symmetry.space_group_name_H-M   'P 1'
#
loop_
_entity.id
_entity.type
_entity.pdbx_description
1 polymer ?
#
loop_
_entity_poly.entity_id
_entity_poly.type
_entity_poly.pdbx_seq_one_letter_code
_entity_poly.pdbx_strand_id
1 'polypeptide(L)'
;MSRKLTLENVITFTKLSLVISLSWPLPATATKRQVVRFRLLRFLTYMNIWCLFVPLSMTLQDWSDHSDICIKSIPLIAGSAQAFIEMWICHGQHKHLQLLIAEMESYCKHAIGYEKDILQQYVDRYAMFYATAAMWFYLTAFAVVCSPPFSSDTFPTYAKYPFNVNYQPLKTVIYVQQSTVGIQMASVLCINILIALLLWFASARYANDVTHSVRFLVLTIVGCSAAAILFVGLTLVSLSSNIALAAYESLWYSRNVYMQKNLLLILLRCQKPVAVTVTCIIPVLSLRYFGSVRWNF
;
A
#
# COMPACT_ATOMS: atom_id res chain seq x y z
N MET A 1 -21.49 -23.97 -7.04
CA MET A 1 -21.55 -24.00 -5.56
C MET A 1 -20.51 -23.02 -5.05
N SER A 2 -20.86 -21.73 -4.82
CA SER A 2 -19.87 -20.78 -4.29
C SER A 2 -19.62 -21.15 -2.83
N ARG A 3 -18.35 -21.28 -2.46
CA ARG A 3 -17.94 -21.63 -1.09
C ARG A 3 -18.32 -20.44 -0.21
N LYS A 4 -19.34 -20.58 0.64
CA LYS A 4 -19.73 -19.51 1.59
C LYS A 4 -18.52 -19.16 2.46
N LEU A 5 -18.16 -17.87 2.49
CA LEU A 5 -17.02 -17.37 3.24
C LEU A 5 -17.40 -17.31 4.72
N THR A 6 -16.77 -18.11 5.57
CA THR A 6 -17.07 -18.10 7.01
C THR A 6 -16.32 -16.98 7.72
N LEU A 7 -16.84 -16.56 8.87
CA LEU A 7 -16.22 -15.54 9.72
C LEU A 7 -14.81 -15.92 10.17
N GLU A 8 -14.58 -17.19 10.49
CA GLU A 8 -13.25 -17.71 10.83
C GLU A 8 -12.25 -17.55 9.69
N ASN A 9 -12.70 -17.71 8.43
CA ASN A 9 -11.86 -17.48 7.26
C ASN A 9 -11.49 -16.00 7.10
N VAL A 10 -12.40 -15.08 7.45
CA VAL A 10 -12.12 -13.63 7.41
C VAL A 10 -11.10 -13.24 8.48
N ILE A 11 -11.25 -13.75 9.70
CA ILE A 11 -10.31 -13.49 10.81
C ILE A 11 -8.93 -14.05 10.47
N THR A 12 -8.86 -15.29 9.98
CA THR A 12 -7.58 -15.92 9.59
C THR A 12 -6.92 -15.20 8.42
N PHE A 13 -7.69 -14.76 7.42
CA PHE A 13 -7.19 -13.92 6.32
C PHE A 13 -6.60 -12.60 6.82
N THR A 14 -7.34 -11.90 7.69
CA THR A 14 -6.90 -10.61 8.27
C THR A 14 -5.65 -10.79 9.14
N LYS A 15 -5.55 -11.90 9.86
CA LYS A 15 -4.36 -12.25 10.61
C LYS A 15 -3.17 -12.50 9.69
N LEU A 16 -3.37 -13.25 8.61
CA LEU A 16 -2.33 -13.57 7.63
C LEU A 16 -1.80 -12.32 6.93
N SER A 17 -2.69 -11.39 6.55
CA SER A 17 -2.31 -10.13 5.90
C SER A 17 -1.51 -9.18 6.81
N LEU A 18 -1.52 -9.39 8.13
CA LEU A 18 -0.83 -8.59 9.15
C LEU A 18 0.43 -9.25 9.72
N VAL A 19 0.78 -10.46 9.29
CA VAL A 19 1.93 -11.20 9.85
C VAL A 19 3.23 -10.43 9.67
N ILE A 20 3.42 -9.80 8.51
CA ILE A 20 4.67 -9.14 8.14
C ILE A 20 4.91 -7.88 8.97
N SER A 21 3.85 -7.12 9.26
CA SER A 21 3.92 -5.94 10.12
C SER A 21 3.89 -6.27 11.61
N LEU A 22 3.66 -7.53 12.01
CA LEU A 22 3.57 -7.99 13.41
C LEU A 22 2.56 -7.19 14.26
N SER A 23 1.54 -6.67 13.58
CA SER A 23 0.52 -5.81 14.17
C SER A 23 -0.59 -6.63 14.84
N TRP A 24 -0.78 -7.89 14.43
CA TRP A 24 -1.69 -8.80 15.13
C TRP A 24 -1.16 -9.08 16.55
N PRO A 25 -1.98 -8.91 17.61
CA PRO A 25 -1.51 -9.08 18.96
C PRO A 25 -1.22 -10.55 19.31
N LEU A 26 -0.18 -10.77 20.11
CA LEU A 26 0.10 -12.07 20.71
C LEU A 26 -1.06 -12.51 21.63
N PRO A 27 -1.42 -13.81 21.70
CA PRO A 27 -2.42 -14.28 22.65
C PRO A 27 -1.97 -14.09 24.11
N ALA A 28 -2.93 -13.94 25.03
CA ALA A 28 -2.66 -13.70 26.45
C ALA A 28 -1.96 -14.88 27.15
N THR A 29 -2.05 -16.07 26.57
CA THR A 29 -1.42 -17.32 27.04
C THR A 29 0.05 -17.47 26.59
N ALA A 30 0.63 -16.47 25.91
CA ALA A 30 1.98 -16.55 25.37
C ALA A 30 3.07 -16.61 26.45
N THR A 31 4.11 -17.40 26.19
CA THR A 31 5.26 -17.55 27.10
C THR A 31 6.15 -16.29 27.13
N LYS A 32 6.88 -16.10 28.23
CA LYS A 32 7.84 -14.96 28.37
C LYS A 32 8.84 -14.86 27.21
N ARG A 33 9.34 -16.00 26.71
CA ARG A 33 10.26 -16.05 25.56
C ARG A 33 9.61 -15.57 24.26
N GLN A 34 8.36 -15.95 24.01
CA GLN A 34 7.61 -15.47 22.82
C GLN A 34 7.37 -13.97 22.87
N VAL A 35 7.07 -13.42 24.05
CA VAL A 35 6.87 -11.97 24.24
C VAL A 35 8.17 -11.19 23.98
N VAL A 36 9.31 -11.66 24.48
CA VAL A 36 10.62 -11.02 24.24
C VAL A 36 10.97 -11.07 22.75
N ARG A 37 10.83 -12.23 22.11
CA ARG A 37 11.06 -12.38 20.66
C ARG A 37 10.17 -11.43 19.85
N PHE A 38 8.90 -11.34 20.21
CA PHE A 38 7.94 -10.48 19.53
C PHE A 38 8.29 -8.99 19.67
N ARG A 39 8.72 -8.56 20.86
CA ARG A 39 9.20 -7.19 21.10
C ARG A 39 10.44 -6.85 20.27
N LEU A 40 11.40 -7.78 20.21
CA LEU A 40 12.61 -7.63 19.39
C LEU A 40 12.24 -7.49 17.90
N LEU A 41 11.38 -8.37 17.39
CA LEU A 41 10.95 -8.32 15.99
C LEU A 41 10.22 -7.01 15.65
N ARG A 42 9.37 -6.50 16.55
CA ARG A 42 8.72 -5.19 16.39
C ARG A 42 9.73 -4.04 16.32
N PHE A 43 10.76 -4.07 17.14
CA PHE A 43 11.83 -3.08 17.09
C PHE A 43 12.56 -3.12 15.73
N LEU A 44 12.87 -4.33 15.24
CA LEU A 44 13.48 -4.51 13.93
C LEU A 44 12.60 -3.99 12.79
N THR A 45 11.27 -4.18 12.86
CA THR A 45 10.35 -3.65 11.85
C THR A 45 10.33 -2.11 11.83
N TYR A 46 10.46 -1.43 12.97
CA TYR A 46 10.61 0.03 13.00
C TYR A 46 11.92 0.48 12.38
N MET A 47 13.02 -0.18 12.75
CA MET A 47 14.34 0.16 12.23
C MET A 47 14.42 -0.03 10.71
N ASN A 48 13.74 -1.03 10.17
CA ASN A 48 13.69 -1.28 8.73
C ASN A 48 13.04 -0.11 7.96
N ILE A 49 11.89 0.39 8.44
CA ILE A 49 11.21 1.56 7.85
C ILE A 49 12.09 2.80 7.98
N TRP A 50 12.69 3.01 9.16
CA TRP A 50 13.53 4.18 9.43
C TRP A 50 14.79 4.22 8.56
N CYS A 51 15.41 3.05 8.30
CA CYS A 51 16.54 2.92 7.38
C CYS A 51 16.20 3.30 5.93
N LEU A 52 14.93 3.23 5.51
CA LEU A 52 14.49 3.71 4.20
C LEU A 52 14.04 5.18 4.23
N PHE A 53 13.45 5.63 5.33
CA PHE A 53 12.98 7.00 5.50
C PHE A 53 14.12 8.02 5.37
N VAL A 54 15.29 7.75 5.99
CA VAL A 54 16.42 8.69 5.95
C VAL A 54 16.96 8.91 4.54
N PRO A 55 17.35 7.88 3.77
CA PRO A 55 17.84 8.08 2.40
C PRO A 55 16.83 8.78 1.50
N LEU A 56 15.53 8.52 1.68
CA LEU A 56 14.48 9.23 0.95
C LEU A 56 14.45 10.71 1.35
N SER A 57 14.52 11.02 2.64
CA SER A 57 14.54 12.42 3.11
C SER A 57 15.78 13.20 2.63
N MET A 58 16.93 12.53 2.51
CA MET A 58 18.14 13.13 1.93
C MET A 58 17.95 13.52 0.47
N THR A 59 17.14 12.77 -0.29
CA THR A 59 16.89 13.10 -1.71
C THR A 59 16.18 14.45 -1.89
N LEU A 60 15.41 14.91 -0.90
CA LEU A 60 14.71 16.19 -0.96
C LEU A 60 15.65 17.39 -0.84
N GLN A 61 16.88 17.21 -0.33
CA GLN A 61 17.84 18.29 -0.19
C GLN A 61 18.36 18.77 -1.57
N ASP A 62 18.37 17.89 -2.57
CA ASP A 62 18.82 18.17 -3.94
C ASP A 62 17.68 18.64 -4.87
N TRP A 63 16.65 19.30 -4.32
CA TRP A 63 15.43 19.67 -5.07
C TRP A 63 15.71 20.48 -6.34
N SER A 64 16.70 21.38 -6.26
CA SER A 64 17.05 22.29 -7.36
C SER A 64 17.58 21.56 -8.60
N ASP A 65 18.30 20.45 -8.42
CA ASP A 65 19.02 19.81 -9.51
C ASP A 65 18.23 18.66 -10.15
N HIS A 66 17.38 17.97 -9.38
CA HIS A 66 16.70 16.75 -9.83
C HIS A 66 15.23 16.72 -9.38
N SER A 67 14.43 17.66 -9.86
CA SER A 67 13.01 17.82 -9.48
C SER A 67 12.15 16.59 -9.78
N ASP A 68 12.40 15.85 -10.87
CA ASP A 68 11.67 14.61 -11.23
C ASP A 68 11.80 13.53 -10.14
N ILE A 69 13.04 13.28 -9.68
CA ILE A 69 13.34 12.32 -8.63
C ILE A 69 12.68 12.74 -7.32
N CYS A 70 12.74 14.02 -6.97
CA CYS A 70 12.17 14.53 -5.73
C CYS A 70 10.64 14.40 -5.70
N ILE A 71 9.96 14.68 -6.82
CA ILE A 71 8.51 14.51 -6.96
C ILE A 71 8.11 13.05 -6.72
N LYS A 72 8.89 12.08 -7.21
CA LYS A 72 8.64 10.65 -6.98
C LYS A 72 8.97 10.21 -5.55
N SER A 73 9.93 10.84 -4.87
CA SER A 73 10.30 10.52 -3.49
C SER A 73 9.30 11.02 -2.44
N ILE A 74 8.63 12.16 -2.65
CA ILE A 74 7.64 12.73 -1.71
C ILE A 74 6.58 11.70 -1.24
N PRO A 75 5.85 11.00 -2.12
CA PRO A 75 4.83 10.05 -1.69
C PRO A 75 5.41 8.85 -0.91
N LEU A 76 6.66 8.45 -1.18
CA LEU A 76 7.33 7.39 -0.42
C LEU A 76 7.70 7.84 1.00
N ILE A 77 8.09 9.10 1.17
CA ILE A 77 8.35 9.71 2.48
C ILE A 77 7.05 9.86 3.28
N ALA A 78 5.99 10.36 2.64
CA ALA A 78 4.67 10.47 3.27
C ALA A 78 4.14 9.09 3.69
N GLY A 79 4.25 8.09 2.79
CA GLY A 79 3.85 6.72 3.07
C GLY A 79 4.62 6.14 4.26
N SER A 80 5.95 6.23 4.26
CA SER A 80 6.79 5.70 5.36
C SER A 80 6.51 6.39 6.70
N ALA A 81 6.26 7.71 6.72
CA ALA A 81 5.81 8.41 7.92
C ALA A 81 4.44 7.91 8.40
N GLN A 82 3.47 7.75 7.49
CA GLN A 82 2.14 7.22 7.81
C GLN A 82 2.22 5.81 8.40
N ALA A 83 2.99 4.90 7.80
CA ALA A 83 3.15 3.55 8.32
C ALA A 83 3.83 3.52 9.70
N PHE A 84 4.78 4.43 9.95
CA PHE A 84 5.38 4.57 11.26
C PHE A 84 4.34 4.96 12.32
N ILE A 85 3.48 5.94 12.00
CA ILE A 85 2.40 6.40 12.88
C ILE A 85 1.37 5.28 13.12
N GLU A 86 0.87 4.63 12.07
CA GLU A 86 -0.10 3.53 12.19
C GLU A 86 0.45 2.37 13.03
N MET A 87 1.69 1.97 12.78
CA MET A 87 2.36 0.92 13.53
C MET A 87 2.58 1.33 15.00
N TRP A 88 2.97 2.58 15.26
CA TRP A 88 3.12 3.13 16.62
C TRP A 88 1.81 3.14 17.41
N ILE A 89 0.72 3.60 16.81
CA ILE A 89 -0.60 3.58 17.44
C ILE A 89 -1.04 2.14 17.73
N CYS A 90 -0.92 1.25 16.74
CA CYS A 90 -1.31 -0.16 16.88
C CYS A 90 -0.54 -0.87 18.00
N HIS A 91 0.78 -0.62 18.09
CA HIS A 91 1.62 -1.20 19.13
C HIS A 91 1.40 -0.56 20.51
N GLY A 92 1.11 0.75 20.58
CA GLY A 92 0.76 1.44 21.83
C GLY A 92 -0.56 0.93 22.41
N GLN A 93 -1.57 0.73 21.56
CA GLN A 93 -2.89 0.20 21.92
C GLN A 93 -2.94 -1.34 21.97
N HIS A 94 -1.79 -2.00 22.02
CA HIS A 94 -1.68 -3.46 21.89
C HIS A 94 -2.57 -4.23 22.88
N LYS A 95 -2.64 -3.80 24.16
CA LYS A 95 -3.47 -4.47 25.18
C LYS A 95 -4.96 -4.35 24.87
N HIS A 96 -5.40 -3.17 24.42
CA HIS A 96 -6.80 -2.94 24.08
C HIS A 96 -7.19 -3.72 22.83
N LEU A 97 -6.35 -3.70 21.80
CA LEU A 97 -6.55 -4.47 20.57
C LEU A 97 -6.60 -5.98 20.83
N GLN A 98 -5.75 -6.48 21.74
CA GLN A 98 -5.74 -7.88 22.15
C GLN A 98 -7.05 -8.29 22.83
N LEU A 99 -7.58 -7.44 23.73
CA LEU A 99 -8.85 -7.69 24.40
C LEU A 99 -10.02 -7.71 23.40
N LEU A 100 -10.10 -6.71 22.52
CA LEU A 100 -11.17 -6.62 21.51
C LEU A 100 -11.18 -7.81 20.55
N ILE A 101 -10.00 -8.24 20.08
CA ILE A 101 -9.88 -9.40 19.19
C ILE A 101 -10.26 -10.69 19.93
N ALA A 102 -9.84 -10.86 21.18
CA ALA A 102 -10.19 -12.04 21.97
C ALA A 102 -11.70 -12.11 22.25
N GLU A 103 -12.32 -10.96 22.56
CA GLU A 103 -13.77 -10.86 22.74
C GLU A 103 -14.52 -11.19 21.46
N MET A 104 -14.08 -10.64 20.32
CA MET A 104 -14.63 -10.96 19.01
C MET A 104 -14.51 -12.45 18.70
N GLU A 105 -13.32 -13.05 18.82
CA GLU A 105 -13.11 -14.49 18.56
C GLU A 105 -13.97 -15.37 19.48
N SER A 106 -14.12 -14.99 20.76
CA SER A 106 -14.97 -15.70 21.71
C SER A 106 -16.44 -15.62 21.31
N TYR A 107 -16.94 -14.43 20.96
CA TYR A 107 -18.32 -14.23 20.53
C TYR A 107 -18.62 -15.02 19.26
N CYS A 108 -17.73 -14.99 18.27
CA CYS A 108 -17.89 -15.73 17.02
C CYS A 108 -18.08 -17.25 17.25
N LYS A 109 -17.37 -17.81 18.24
CA LYS A 109 -17.46 -19.24 18.59
C LYS A 109 -18.77 -19.58 19.30
N HIS A 110 -19.27 -18.70 20.15
CA HIS A 110 -20.44 -18.94 21.00
C HIS A 110 -21.77 -18.35 20.47
N ALA A 111 -21.74 -17.66 19.33
CA ALA A 111 -22.90 -16.97 18.76
C ALA A 111 -24.09 -17.92 18.46
N ILE A 112 -25.30 -17.44 18.75
CA ILE A 112 -26.58 -18.12 18.51
C ILE A 112 -26.93 -18.05 17.01
N GLY A 113 -27.80 -18.93 16.52
CA GLY A 113 -28.17 -19.00 15.09
C GLY A 113 -28.54 -17.66 14.46
N TYR A 114 -29.38 -16.85 15.12
CA TYR A 114 -29.77 -15.54 14.59
C TYR A 114 -28.58 -14.56 14.53
N GLU A 115 -27.69 -14.56 15.53
CA GLU A 115 -26.51 -13.69 15.58
C GLU A 115 -25.50 -14.07 14.48
N LYS A 116 -25.34 -15.38 14.25
CA LYS A 116 -24.53 -15.91 13.15
C LYS A 116 -25.06 -15.45 11.80
N ASP A 117 -26.38 -15.45 11.60
CA ASP A 117 -26.97 -14.98 10.35
C ASP A 117 -26.71 -13.49 10.12
N ILE A 118 -26.81 -12.65 11.16
CA ILE A 118 -26.46 -11.23 11.09
C ILE A 118 -24.97 -11.06 10.76
N LEU A 119 -24.07 -11.71 11.50
CA LEU A 119 -22.63 -11.63 11.24
C LEU A 119 -22.28 -12.09 9.81
N GLN A 120 -22.90 -13.17 9.35
CA GLN A 120 -22.71 -13.69 8.00
C GLN A 120 -23.18 -12.69 6.94
N GLN A 121 -24.29 -11.99 7.17
CA GLN A 121 -24.76 -10.93 6.26
C GLN A 121 -23.73 -9.80 6.11
N TYR A 122 -23.06 -9.41 7.20
CA TYR A 122 -21.98 -8.41 7.14
C TYR A 122 -20.74 -8.96 6.43
N VAL A 123 -20.36 -10.22 6.69
CA VAL A 123 -19.24 -10.89 6.00
C VAL A 123 -19.50 -10.93 4.49
N ASP A 124 -20.67 -11.39 4.06
CA ASP A 124 -21.02 -11.50 2.64
C ASP A 124 -21.02 -10.12 1.95
N ARG A 125 -21.37 -9.05 2.68
CA ARG A 125 -21.40 -7.68 2.16
C ARG A 125 -20.03 -7.01 2.09
N TYR A 126 -19.16 -7.20 3.07
CA TYR A 126 -17.92 -6.42 3.20
C TYR A 126 -16.62 -7.20 2.95
N ALA A 127 -16.62 -8.53 3.12
CA ALA A 127 -15.38 -9.29 3.06
C ALA A 127 -14.72 -9.25 1.68
N MET A 128 -15.50 -9.24 0.60
CA MET A 128 -14.96 -9.14 -0.75
C MET A 128 -14.25 -7.79 -0.98
N PHE A 129 -14.80 -6.69 -0.49
CA PHE A 129 -14.19 -5.37 -0.59
C PHE A 129 -12.85 -5.28 0.17
N TYR A 130 -12.80 -5.81 1.40
CA TYR A 130 -11.56 -5.81 2.16
C TYR A 130 -10.52 -6.77 1.59
N ALA A 131 -10.95 -7.92 1.05
CA ALA A 131 -10.05 -8.85 0.38
C ALA A 131 -9.45 -8.23 -0.89
N THR A 132 -10.25 -7.56 -1.72
CA THR A 132 -9.74 -6.86 -2.92
C THR A 132 -8.81 -5.71 -2.54
N ALA A 133 -9.12 -4.95 -1.49
CA ALA A 133 -8.23 -3.90 -0.98
C ALA A 133 -6.87 -4.45 -0.51
N ALA A 134 -6.87 -5.51 0.31
CA ALA A 134 -5.64 -6.17 0.75
C ALA A 134 -4.81 -6.68 -0.45
N MET A 135 -5.46 -7.34 -1.41
CA MET A 135 -4.79 -7.81 -2.62
C MET A 135 -4.19 -6.66 -3.42
N TRP A 136 -4.87 -5.51 -3.51
CA TRP A 136 -4.36 -4.33 -4.20
C TRP A 136 -3.13 -3.73 -3.51
N PHE A 137 -3.09 -3.68 -2.18
CA PHE A 137 -1.91 -3.21 -1.44
C PHE A 137 -0.68 -4.08 -1.71
N TYR A 138 -0.84 -5.41 -1.63
CA TYR A 138 0.25 -6.34 -1.90
C TYR A 138 0.66 -6.35 -3.38
N LEU A 139 -0.29 -6.24 -4.31
CA LEU A 139 0.00 -6.14 -5.74
C LEU A 139 0.80 -4.87 -6.05
N THR A 140 0.45 -3.74 -5.41
CA THR A 140 1.19 -2.49 -5.56
C THR A 140 2.62 -2.63 -5.05
N ALA A 141 2.83 -3.21 -3.86
CA ALA A 141 4.17 -3.46 -3.34
C ALA A 141 4.98 -4.38 -4.26
N PHE A 142 4.36 -5.46 -4.77
CA PHE A 142 5.00 -6.36 -5.72
C PHE A 142 5.39 -5.65 -7.02
N ALA A 143 4.51 -4.83 -7.58
CA ALA A 143 4.80 -4.06 -8.79
C ALA A 143 5.99 -3.11 -8.61
N VAL A 144 6.09 -2.43 -7.46
CA VAL A 144 7.23 -1.55 -7.14
C VAL A 144 8.53 -2.34 -7.02
N VAL A 145 8.51 -3.48 -6.32
CA VAL A 145 9.69 -4.36 -6.19
C VAL A 145 10.15 -4.89 -7.55
N CYS A 146 9.21 -5.27 -8.40
CA CYS A 146 9.49 -5.79 -9.74
C CYS A 146 9.74 -4.70 -10.79
N SER A 147 9.64 -3.41 -10.47
CA SER A 147 9.83 -2.32 -11.45
C SER A 147 11.27 -2.18 -11.97
N PRO A 148 12.35 -2.27 -11.15
CA PRO A 148 13.72 -1.99 -11.60
C PRO A 148 14.22 -2.86 -12.76
N PRO A 149 13.91 -4.16 -12.86
CA PRO A 149 14.25 -4.95 -14.06
C PRO A 149 13.66 -4.45 -15.39
N PHE A 150 12.55 -3.70 -15.36
CA PHE A 150 11.88 -3.16 -16.55
C PHE A 150 12.20 -1.68 -16.79
N SER A 151 12.79 -1.00 -15.81
CA SER A 151 13.21 0.39 -15.88
C SER A 151 14.74 0.48 -15.94
N SER A 152 15.28 1.65 -16.28
CA SER A 152 16.72 1.92 -16.12
C SER A 152 17.14 2.13 -14.65
N ASP A 153 16.18 2.03 -13.71
CA ASP A 153 16.40 2.28 -12.30
C ASP A 153 17.16 1.14 -11.61
N THR A 154 18.06 1.51 -10.71
CA THR A 154 18.93 0.54 -10.01
C THR A 154 18.23 -0.11 -8.82
N PHE A 155 17.28 0.59 -8.19
CA PHE A 155 16.61 0.19 -6.95
C PHE A 155 15.10 0.40 -7.05
N PRO A 156 14.28 -0.32 -6.24
CA PRO A 156 12.82 -0.15 -6.21
C PRO A 156 12.37 1.27 -5.83
N THR A 157 13.21 2.00 -5.09
CA THR A 157 12.94 3.38 -4.68
C THR A 157 14.05 4.31 -5.14
N TYR A 158 13.73 5.61 -5.21
CA TYR A 158 14.67 6.66 -5.63
C TYR A 158 15.55 7.20 -4.49
N ALA A 159 15.75 6.40 -3.44
CA ALA A 159 16.61 6.75 -2.30
C ALA A 159 18.07 6.97 -2.73
N LYS A 160 18.66 8.10 -2.33
CA LYS A 160 20.10 8.39 -2.49
C LYS A 160 20.84 8.07 -1.20
N TYR A 161 21.99 7.42 -1.34
CA TYR A 161 22.86 7.08 -0.21
C TYR A 161 24.15 7.91 -0.27
N PRO A 162 24.70 8.35 0.89
CA PRO A 162 25.90 9.19 0.94
C PRO A 162 27.20 8.41 0.67
N PHE A 163 27.12 7.09 0.48
CA PHE A 163 28.23 6.21 0.17
C PHE A 163 28.03 5.59 -1.21
N ASN A 164 29.12 5.14 -1.84
CA ASN A 164 29.05 4.48 -3.14
C ASN A 164 28.25 3.17 -3.02
N VAL A 165 27.25 2.99 -3.88
CA VAL A 165 26.32 1.84 -3.84
C VAL A 165 26.55 0.85 -4.99
N ASN A 166 27.53 1.12 -5.85
CA ASN A 166 27.71 0.40 -7.13
C ASN A 166 28.47 -0.93 -7.01
N TYR A 167 28.85 -1.35 -5.81
CA TYR A 167 29.57 -2.61 -5.60
C TYR A 167 28.66 -3.71 -5.02
N GLN A 168 28.95 -4.95 -5.41
CA GLN A 168 28.36 -6.14 -4.79
C GLN A 168 29.19 -6.52 -3.55
N PRO A 169 28.58 -6.98 -2.44
CA PRO A 169 27.17 -7.41 -2.26
C PRO A 169 26.22 -6.28 -1.80
N LEU A 170 26.71 -5.07 -1.55
CA LEU A 170 25.94 -3.97 -0.96
C LEU A 170 24.67 -3.64 -1.76
N LYS A 171 24.78 -3.58 -3.09
CA LYS A 171 23.63 -3.36 -3.99
C LYS A 171 22.50 -4.36 -3.74
N THR A 172 22.82 -5.64 -3.58
CA THR A 172 21.84 -6.69 -3.30
C THR A 172 21.22 -6.52 -1.92
N VAL A 173 22.03 -6.17 -0.90
CA VAL A 173 21.54 -5.92 0.46
C VAL A 173 20.52 -4.78 0.48
N ILE A 174 20.81 -3.67 -0.20
CA ILE A 174 19.91 -2.52 -0.28
C ILE A 174 18.64 -2.87 -1.06
N TYR A 175 18.77 -3.58 -2.18
CA TYR A 175 17.61 -4.01 -2.96
C TYR A 175 16.67 -4.89 -2.12
N VAL A 176 17.22 -5.87 -1.39
CA VAL A 176 16.45 -6.73 -0.48
C VAL A 176 15.82 -5.91 0.63
N GLN A 177 16.56 -5.01 1.27
CA GLN A 177 16.05 -4.14 2.33
C GLN A 177 14.87 -3.30 1.84
N GLN A 178 15.02 -2.57 0.73
CA GLN A 178 13.94 -1.78 0.14
C GLN A 178 12.72 -2.64 -0.23
N SER A 179 12.96 -3.85 -0.75
CA SER A 179 11.88 -4.79 -1.09
C SER A 179 11.13 -5.27 0.15
N THR A 180 11.84 -5.59 1.23
CA THR A 180 11.21 -5.97 2.51
C THR A 180 10.40 -4.83 3.09
N VAL A 181 10.89 -3.58 2.99
CA VAL A 181 10.12 -2.41 3.43
C VAL A 181 8.86 -2.27 2.58
N GLY A 182 8.94 -2.35 1.25
CA GLY A 182 7.76 -2.26 0.37
C GLY A 182 6.66 -3.26 0.73
N ILE A 183 7.02 -4.51 0.99
CA ILE A 183 6.07 -5.56 1.43
C ILE A 183 5.55 -5.26 2.84
N GLN A 184 6.41 -4.80 3.75
CA GLN A 184 6.02 -4.42 5.11
C GLN A 184 5.02 -3.26 5.10
N MET A 185 5.16 -2.29 4.20
CA MET A 185 4.22 -1.18 4.03
C MET A 185 2.83 -1.67 3.62
N ALA A 186 2.74 -2.63 2.69
CA ALA A 186 1.46 -3.25 2.32
C ALA A 186 0.79 -3.97 3.50
N SER A 187 1.58 -4.64 4.34
CA SER A 187 1.08 -5.24 5.59
C SER A 187 0.61 -4.19 6.60
N VAL A 188 1.29 -3.05 6.75
CA VAL A 188 0.86 -1.97 7.64
C VAL A 188 -0.47 -1.36 7.18
N LEU A 189 -0.66 -1.16 5.87
CA LEU A 189 -1.94 -0.73 5.32
C LEU A 189 -3.09 -1.71 5.61
N CYS A 190 -2.82 -2.98 5.87
CA CYS A 190 -3.84 -3.95 6.28
C CYS A 190 -4.33 -3.73 7.73
N ILE A 191 -3.68 -2.89 8.55
CA ILE A 191 -4.15 -2.54 9.91
C ILE A 191 -5.51 -1.87 9.82
N ASN A 192 -5.70 -1.05 8.79
CA ASN A 192 -6.97 -0.42 8.45
C ASN A 192 -8.10 -1.44 8.24
N ILE A 193 -7.79 -2.59 7.63
CA ILE A 193 -8.75 -3.69 7.45
C ILE A 193 -9.11 -4.33 8.79
N LEU A 194 -8.13 -4.51 9.68
CA LEU A 194 -8.39 -5.01 11.04
C LEU A 194 -9.25 -4.04 11.86
N ILE A 195 -8.96 -2.74 11.80
CA ILE A 195 -9.77 -1.73 12.49
C ILE A 195 -11.19 -1.74 11.93
N ALA A 196 -11.34 -1.77 10.61
CA ALA A 196 -12.64 -1.89 9.97
C ALA A 196 -13.37 -3.18 10.40
N LEU A 197 -12.63 -4.28 10.55
CA LEU A 197 -13.16 -5.56 11.01
C LEU A 197 -13.76 -5.47 12.42
N LEU A 198 -13.02 -4.87 13.35
CA LEU A 198 -13.48 -4.65 14.72
C LEU A 198 -14.67 -3.69 14.79
N LEU A 199 -14.71 -2.68 13.93
CA LEU A 199 -15.78 -1.70 13.90
C LEU A 199 -17.09 -2.27 13.37
N TRP A 200 -17.06 -3.04 12.28
CA TRP A 200 -18.30 -3.66 11.81
C TRP A 200 -18.77 -4.74 12.78
N PHE A 201 -17.85 -5.47 13.43
CA PHE A 201 -18.20 -6.40 14.51
C PHE A 201 -18.92 -5.68 15.65
N ALA A 202 -18.38 -4.56 16.12
CA ALA A 202 -19.03 -3.73 17.13
C ALA A 202 -20.41 -3.24 16.64
N SER A 203 -20.53 -2.84 15.37
CA SER A 203 -21.81 -2.42 14.80
C SER A 203 -22.86 -3.53 14.76
N ALA A 204 -22.45 -4.76 14.41
CA ALA A 204 -23.34 -5.91 14.36
C ALA A 204 -23.86 -6.30 15.75
N ARG A 205 -23.05 -6.08 16.79
CA ARG A 205 -23.42 -6.40 18.18
C ARG A 205 -24.27 -5.33 18.85
N TYR A 206 -24.00 -4.05 18.62
CA TYR A 206 -24.63 -2.96 19.39
C TYR A 206 -25.79 -2.26 18.66
N ALA A 207 -26.13 -2.68 17.43
CA ALA A 207 -27.32 -2.30 16.65
C ALA A 207 -27.63 -0.79 16.47
N ASN A 208 -26.84 0.12 17.03
CA ASN A 208 -27.08 1.57 17.03
C ASN A 208 -25.89 2.34 16.42
N ASP A 209 -26.16 3.07 15.33
CA ASP A 209 -25.46 4.23 14.75
C ASP A 209 -23.92 4.33 14.73
N VAL A 210 -23.19 3.21 14.70
CA VAL A 210 -21.74 3.22 14.39
C VAL A 210 -21.47 3.20 12.86
N THR A 211 -22.51 3.01 12.04
CA THR A 211 -22.47 2.99 10.57
C THR A 211 -21.82 4.25 9.98
N HIS A 212 -22.02 5.41 10.61
CA HIS A 212 -21.37 6.66 10.22
C HIS A 212 -19.88 6.68 10.55
N SER A 213 -19.49 6.20 11.74
CA SER A 213 -18.09 6.07 12.14
C SER A 213 -17.33 5.06 11.28
N VAL A 214 -17.97 3.93 10.92
CA VAL A 214 -17.39 2.93 10.01
C VAL A 214 -17.23 3.49 8.59
N ARG A 215 -18.22 4.22 8.08
CA ARG A 215 -18.13 4.92 6.77
C ARG A 215 -17.01 5.98 6.76
N PHE A 216 -16.85 6.73 7.85
CA PHE A 216 -15.80 7.74 8.01
C PHE A 216 -14.42 7.09 8.07
N LEU A 217 -14.29 5.93 8.73
CA LEU A 217 -13.04 5.19 8.79
C LEU A 217 -12.71 4.52 7.45
N VAL A 218 -13.71 3.98 6.73
CA VAL A 218 -13.52 3.53 5.34
C VAL A 218 -13.08 4.67 4.44
N LEU A 219 -13.60 5.90 4.62
CA LEU A 219 -13.15 7.09 3.89
C LEU A 219 -11.71 7.50 4.23
N THR A 220 -11.26 7.36 5.48
CA THR A 220 -9.86 7.64 5.85
C THR A 220 -8.89 6.56 5.35
N ILE A 221 -9.33 5.29 5.26
CA ILE A 221 -8.57 4.20 4.64
C ILE A 221 -8.43 4.44 3.13
N VAL A 222 -9.53 4.82 2.47
CA VAL A 222 -9.54 5.21 1.05
C VAL A 222 -8.66 6.45 0.81
N GLY A 223 -8.70 7.44 1.71
CA GLY A 223 -7.85 8.65 1.66
C GLY A 223 -6.36 8.38 1.88
N CYS A 224 -6.01 7.50 2.82
CA CYS A 224 -4.62 7.06 3.04
C CYS A 224 -4.08 6.22 1.87
N SER A 225 -4.91 5.38 1.27
CA SER A 225 -4.56 4.65 0.04
C SER A 225 -4.53 5.54 -1.22
N ALA A 226 -5.06 6.76 -1.16
CA ALA A 226 -4.99 7.72 -2.26
C ALA A 226 -3.54 8.13 -2.56
N ALA A 227 -2.65 8.19 -1.57
CA ALA A 227 -1.22 8.44 -1.79
C ALA A 227 -0.54 7.32 -2.58
N ALA A 228 -0.92 6.06 -2.32
CA ALA A 228 -0.46 4.90 -3.09
C ALA A 228 -1.02 4.93 -4.52
N ILE A 229 -2.30 5.29 -4.70
CA ILE A 229 -2.94 5.45 -6.02
C ILE A 229 -2.28 6.60 -6.79
N LEU A 230 -1.97 7.72 -6.14
CA LEU A 230 -1.26 8.85 -6.74
C LEU A 230 0.16 8.47 -7.14
N PHE A 231 0.86 7.69 -6.31
CA PHE A 231 2.18 7.18 -6.64
C PHE A 231 2.16 6.21 -7.83
N VAL A 232 1.20 5.28 -7.89
CA VAL A 232 1.00 4.41 -9.06
C VAL A 232 0.64 5.23 -10.30
N GLY A 233 -0.22 6.23 -10.16
CA GLY A 233 -0.57 7.15 -11.24
C GLY A 233 0.65 7.90 -11.78
N LEU A 234 1.49 8.43 -10.90
CA LEU A 234 2.71 9.16 -11.28
C LEU A 234 3.75 8.24 -11.94
N THR A 235 3.97 7.05 -11.38
CA THR A 235 4.90 6.07 -11.96
C THR A 235 4.44 5.60 -13.33
N LEU A 236 3.15 5.32 -13.52
CA LEU A 236 2.57 4.94 -14.81
C LEU A 236 2.73 6.06 -15.86
N VAL A 237 2.46 7.31 -15.47
CA VAL A 237 2.67 8.46 -16.37
C VAL A 237 4.14 8.59 -16.76
N SER A 238 5.07 8.49 -15.79
CA SER A 238 6.51 8.60 -16.07
C SER A 238 7.02 7.46 -16.96
N LEU A 239 6.56 6.22 -16.73
CA LEU A 239 6.93 5.06 -17.54
C LEU A 239 6.41 5.20 -18.97
N SER A 240 5.17 5.69 -19.14
CA SER A 240 4.59 5.92 -20.47
C SER A 240 5.36 6.97 -21.28
N SER A 241 5.85 8.02 -20.60
CA SER A 241 6.70 9.04 -21.22
C SER A 241 8.06 8.47 -21.62
N ASN A 242 8.67 7.63 -20.77
CA ASN A 242 9.96 7.01 -21.06
C ASN A 242 9.88 6.03 -22.24
N ILE A 243 8.80 5.25 -22.36
CA ILE A 243 8.59 4.36 -23.51
C ILE A 243 8.47 5.16 -24.81
N ALA A 244 7.76 6.28 -24.77
CA ALA A 244 7.62 7.18 -25.92
C ALA A 244 8.97 7.80 -26.32
N LEU A 245 9.76 8.24 -25.34
CA LEU A 245 11.11 8.77 -25.56
C LEU A 245 12.04 7.71 -26.16
N ALA A 246 12.07 6.49 -25.59
CA ALA A 246 12.89 5.39 -26.08
C ALA A 246 12.48 4.95 -27.50
N ALA A 247 11.18 4.99 -27.82
CA ALA A 247 10.69 4.75 -29.17
C ALA A 247 11.19 5.82 -30.16
N TYR A 248 11.22 7.09 -29.74
CA TYR A 248 11.71 8.20 -30.54
C TYR A 248 13.23 8.15 -30.78
N GLU A 249 14.00 7.82 -29.74
CA GLU A 249 15.48 7.71 -29.80
C GLU A 249 15.98 6.44 -30.50
N SER A 250 15.08 5.47 -30.78
CA SER A 250 15.44 4.28 -31.54
C SER A 250 15.92 4.64 -32.96
N LEU A 251 16.73 3.78 -33.58
CA LEU A 251 17.22 3.95 -34.97
C LEU A 251 16.08 3.71 -36.00
N TRP A 252 14.91 4.30 -35.80
CA TRP A 252 13.68 4.07 -36.56
C TRP A 252 13.85 4.36 -38.06
N TYR A 253 14.66 5.36 -38.42
CA TYR A 253 14.97 5.74 -39.80
C TYR A 253 15.71 4.65 -40.59
N SER A 254 16.43 3.75 -39.91
CA SER A 254 17.16 2.64 -40.52
C SER A 254 16.34 1.35 -40.65
N ARG A 255 15.13 1.30 -40.05
CA ARG A 255 14.26 0.11 -40.06
C ARG A 255 13.32 0.08 -41.27
N ASN A 256 12.78 -1.11 -41.54
CA ASN A 256 11.81 -1.36 -42.59
C ASN A 256 10.56 -0.45 -42.46
N VAL A 257 9.95 -0.08 -43.60
CA VAL A 257 8.81 0.86 -43.71
C VAL A 257 7.61 0.42 -42.84
N TYR A 258 7.40 -0.88 -42.72
CA TYR A 258 6.38 -1.45 -41.82
C TYR A 258 6.63 -1.08 -40.34
N MET A 259 7.87 -1.22 -39.86
CA MET A 259 8.25 -0.89 -38.48
C MET A 259 8.18 0.62 -38.22
N GLN A 260 8.54 1.44 -39.20
CA GLN A 260 8.44 2.90 -39.12
C GLN A 260 6.98 3.36 -38.95
N LYS A 261 6.05 2.81 -39.75
CA LYS A 261 4.62 3.10 -39.62
C LYS A 261 4.07 2.69 -38.25
N ASN A 262 4.48 1.52 -37.74
CA ASN A 262 4.08 1.07 -36.41
C ASN A 262 4.61 1.97 -35.29
N LEU A 263 5.89 2.38 -35.36
CA LEU A 263 6.49 3.33 -34.42
C LEU A 263 5.79 4.69 -34.44
N LEU A 264 5.45 5.20 -35.62
CA LEU A 264 4.69 6.45 -35.77
C LEU A 264 3.31 6.34 -35.11
N LEU A 265 2.60 5.22 -35.31
CA LEU A 265 1.31 4.96 -34.66
C LEU A 265 1.44 4.85 -33.13
N ILE A 266 2.52 4.25 -32.62
CA ILE A 266 2.81 4.17 -31.18
C ILE A 266 3.06 5.58 -30.61
N LEU A 267 3.90 6.40 -31.25
CA LEU A 267 4.19 7.77 -30.83
C LEU A 267 2.94 8.66 -30.84
N LEU A 268 2.11 8.58 -31.89
CA LEU A 268 0.84 9.30 -31.99
C LEU A 268 -0.16 8.88 -30.90
N ARG A 269 -0.12 7.61 -30.45
CA ARG A 269 -0.93 7.15 -29.32
C ARG A 269 -0.38 7.61 -27.97
N CYS A 270 0.94 7.65 -27.80
CA CYS A 270 1.59 8.15 -26.58
C CYS A 270 1.44 9.67 -26.37
N GLN A 271 1.23 10.45 -27.44
CA GLN A 271 0.93 11.89 -27.35
C GLN A 271 -0.40 12.21 -26.65
N LYS A 272 -1.33 11.25 -26.59
CA LYS A 272 -2.54 11.36 -25.78
C LYS A 272 -2.27 10.66 -24.44
N PRO A 273 -2.20 11.39 -23.31
CA PRO A 273 -1.95 10.75 -22.02
C PRO A 273 -3.01 9.67 -21.77
N VAL A 274 -2.59 8.52 -21.20
CA VAL A 274 -3.51 7.45 -20.78
C VAL A 274 -4.35 7.98 -19.63
N ALA A 275 -5.47 8.59 -19.98
CA ALA A 275 -6.45 9.10 -19.06
C ALA A 275 -7.30 7.91 -18.57
N VAL A 276 -6.98 7.37 -17.39
CA VAL A 276 -7.86 6.41 -16.72
C VAL A 276 -9.05 7.20 -16.16
N THR A 277 -10.11 7.33 -16.95
CA THR A 277 -11.37 7.94 -16.52
C THR A 277 -12.21 6.90 -15.80
N VAL A 278 -12.31 6.99 -14.47
CA VAL A 278 -13.32 6.26 -13.72
C VAL A 278 -14.58 7.12 -13.70
N THR A 279 -15.53 6.76 -14.56
CA THR A 279 -16.70 7.55 -15.00
C THR A 279 -17.68 8.00 -13.91
N CYS A 280 -17.40 7.72 -12.63
CA CYS A 280 -18.32 8.05 -11.54
C CYS A 280 -17.68 8.87 -10.40
N ILE A 281 -16.34 9.02 -10.35
CA ILE A 281 -15.67 9.58 -9.14
C ILE A 281 -14.62 10.64 -9.46
N ILE A 282 -13.85 10.55 -10.57
CA ILE A 282 -12.74 11.48 -10.83
C ILE A 282 -12.64 11.79 -12.33
N PRO A 283 -12.61 13.08 -12.76
CA PRO A 283 -12.24 13.42 -14.13
C PRO A 283 -10.76 13.14 -14.36
N VAL A 284 -10.38 12.87 -15.62
CA VAL A 284 -9.02 12.62 -16.12
C VAL A 284 -7.89 13.10 -15.18
N LEU A 285 -7.21 12.14 -14.53
CA LEU A 285 -5.99 12.39 -13.75
C LEU A 285 -4.91 12.93 -14.71
N SER A 286 -4.82 14.24 -14.81
CA SER A 286 -3.77 14.95 -15.54
C SER A 286 -3.14 16.00 -14.64
N LEU A 287 -1.85 16.27 -14.81
CA LEU A 287 -1.12 17.30 -14.06
C LEU A 287 -1.83 18.68 -14.13
N ARG A 288 -2.55 18.96 -15.22
CA ARG A 288 -3.37 20.17 -15.40
C ARG A 288 -4.57 20.23 -14.45
N TYR A 289 -5.18 19.10 -14.10
CA TYR A 289 -6.27 19.06 -13.13
C TYR A 289 -5.77 19.47 -11.73
N PHE A 290 -4.62 18.94 -11.29
CA PHE A 290 -3.99 19.33 -10.02
C PHE A 290 -3.56 20.81 -10.00
N GLY A 291 -3.04 21.34 -11.12
CA GLY A 291 -2.67 22.76 -11.24
C GLY A 291 -3.86 23.72 -11.34
N SER A 292 -5.06 23.23 -11.66
CA SER A 292 -6.28 24.06 -11.78
C SER A 292 -7.03 24.27 -10.46
N VAL A 293 -6.65 23.56 -9.39
CA VAL A 293 -7.19 23.80 -8.04
C VAL A 293 -6.60 25.10 -7.51
N ARG A 294 -7.27 26.20 -7.85
CA ARG A 294 -6.97 27.52 -7.33
C ARG A 294 -7.38 27.55 -5.86
N TRP A 295 -6.40 27.51 -4.96
CA TRP A 295 -6.60 27.75 -3.54
C TRP A 295 -7.03 29.21 -3.37
N ASN A 296 -8.34 29.45 -3.29
CA ASN A 296 -8.85 30.71 -2.79
C ASN A 296 -8.80 30.64 -1.27
N PHE A 297 -7.81 31.32 -0.69
CA PHE A 297 -7.83 31.72 0.72
C PHE A 297 -8.84 32.85 0.93
#